data_AF-A0A3P6S2E3-F1
#
_entry.id   AF-A0A3P6S2E3-F1
#
_cell.length_a   1.000
_cell.length_b   1.000
_cell.length_c   1.000
_cell.angle_alpha   90.00
_cell.angle_beta   90.00
_cell.angle_gamma   90.00
#
_symmetry.space_group_name_H-M   'P 1'
#
loop_
_entity.id
_entity.type
_entity.pdbx_description
1 polymer ?
#
loop_
_entity_poly.entity_id
_entity_poly.type
_entity_poly.pdbx_seq_one_letter_code
_entity_poly.pdbx_strand_id
1 'polypeptide(L)'
;MSFHGYVSKLESAFHELAQGFYQQKLKAIRARSIPNNSPALVVRQLFKLAFLSELRQDTHTAYRNYRLAYEQCKDHIESWDPYDIFEWRSVVGLLNYKICELCFLHNMAVEAINQMRRHQAVFFSGPAGVYPTPQLAHIELQLWNAKEAPLATLNPGTHLDLAASLYSAVNKSILALKKTNPLTQPYPNPDPMAAIHNTVFFGQRPWRIGYDGLAPANVEADAVIAIL
;
A
#
# COMPACT_ATOMS: atom_id res chain seq x y z
N MET A 1 -45.96 -5.68 -2.98
CA MET A 1 -44.62 -5.91 -2.40
C MET A 1 -43.96 -4.56 -2.19
N SER A 2 -43.41 -4.28 -1.00
CA SER A 2 -42.75 -2.98 -0.74
C SER A 2 -41.40 -2.89 -1.46
N PHE A 3 -41.00 -1.68 -1.81
CA PHE A 3 -39.67 -1.39 -2.39
C PHE A 3 -38.52 -2.01 -1.58
N HIS A 4 -38.64 -2.01 -0.24
CA HIS A 4 -37.69 -2.66 0.67
C HIS A 4 -37.52 -4.17 0.41
N GLY A 5 -38.61 -4.88 0.07
CA GLY A 5 -38.53 -6.30 -0.23
C GLY A 5 -37.77 -6.61 -1.53
N TYR A 6 -37.82 -5.72 -2.52
CA TYR A 6 -37.04 -5.85 -3.75
C TYR A 6 -35.56 -5.54 -3.52
N VAL A 7 -35.25 -4.48 -2.76
CA VAL A 7 -33.87 -4.12 -2.40
C VAL A 7 -33.19 -5.28 -1.65
N SER A 8 -33.84 -5.86 -0.64
CA SER A 8 -33.28 -6.97 0.14
C SER A 8 -33.01 -8.23 -0.70
N LYS A 9 -33.90 -8.57 -1.65
CA LYS A 9 -33.67 -9.71 -2.56
C LYS A 9 -32.48 -9.49 -3.47
N LEU A 10 -32.33 -8.27 -4.00
CA LEU A 10 -31.25 -7.91 -4.90
C LEU A 10 -29.90 -7.84 -4.15
N GLU A 11 -29.90 -7.33 -2.91
CA GLU A 11 -28.74 -7.38 -2.02
C GLU A 11 -28.30 -8.82 -1.74
N SER A 12 -29.23 -9.71 -1.40
CA SER A 12 -28.93 -11.12 -1.17
C SER A 12 -28.35 -11.80 -2.41
N ALA A 13 -28.90 -11.53 -3.59
CA ALA A 13 -28.42 -12.11 -4.84
C ALA A 13 -26.99 -11.64 -5.16
N PHE A 14 -26.69 -10.35 -4.98
CA PHE A 14 -25.32 -9.84 -5.17
C PHE A 14 -24.35 -10.36 -4.11
N HIS A 15 -24.80 -10.49 -2.87
CA HIS A 15 -23.98 -11.09 -1.81
C HIS A 15 -23.58 -12.51 -2.17
N GLU A 16 -24.53 -13.36 -2.60
CA GLU A 16 -24.24 -14.76 -2.99
C GLU A 16 -23.26 -14.85 -4.16
N LEU A 17 -23.43 -14.03 -5.19
CA LEU A 17 -22.50 -13.96 -6.33
C LEU A 17 -21.09 -13.54 -5.89
N ALA A 18 -20.98 -12.53 -5.02
CA ALA A 18 -19.71 -12.08 -4.47
C ALA A 18 -19.03 -13.17 -3.63
N GLN A 19 -19.79 -13.86 -2.78
CA GLN A 19 -19.32 -14.99 -1.98
C GLN A 19 -18.73 -16.10 -2.86
N GLY A 20 -19.44 -16.48 -3.93
CA GLY A 20 -18.98 -17.46 -4.91
C GLY A 20 -17.70 -17.03 -5.61
N PHE A 21 -17.62 -15.77 -6.07
CA PHE A 21 -16.43 -15.22 -6.70
C PHE A 21 -15.20 -15.28 -5.78
N TYR A 22 -15.31 -14.79 -4.53
CA TYR A 22 -14.20 -14.79 -3.59
C TYR A 22 -13.74 -16.21 -3.25
N GLN A 23 -14.67 -17.15 -3.06
CA GLN A 23 -14.34 -18.55 -2.82
C GLN A 23 -13.56 -19.18 -3.99
N GLN A 24 -13.94 -18.88 -5.24
CA GLN A 24 -13.20 -19.36 -6.41
C GLN A 24 -11.78 -18.76 -6.46
N LYS A 25 -11.63 -17.45 -6.20
CA LYS A 25 -10.31 -16.80 -6.15
C LYS A 25 -9.42 -17.37 -5.04
N LEU A 26 -9.97 -17.62 -3.85
CA LEU A 26 -9.26 -18.26 -2.74
C LEU A 26 -8.75 -19.66 -3.13
N LYS A 27 -9.58 -20.48 -3.80
CA LYS A 27 -9.16 -21.80 -4.31
C LYS A 27 -8.02 -21.68 -5.32
N ALA A 28 -8.12 -20.77 -6.28
CA ALA A 28 -7.10 -20.55 -7.30
C ALA A 28 -5.76 -20.09 -6.69
N ILE A 29 -5.79 -19.25 -5.67
CA ILE A 29 -4.57 -18.79 -4.97
C ILE A 29 -3.91 -19.93 -4.22
N ARG A 30 -4.68 -20.79 -3.52
CA ARG A 30 -4.14 -21.95 -2.80
C ARG A 30 -3.54 -23.00 -3.71
N ALA A 31 -4.11 -23.19 -4.91
CA ALA A 31 -3.62 -24.17 -5.88
C ALA A 31 -2.28 -23.78 -6.52
N ARG A 32 -1.86 -22.53 -6.41
CA ARG A 32 -0.56 -22.09 -6.92
C ARG A 32 0.56 -22.64 -6.04
N SER A 33 1.45 -23.45 -6.61
CA SER A 33 2.68 -23.85 -5.92
C SER A 33 3.58 -22.63 -5.75
N ILE A 34 4.13 -22.49 -4.54
CA ILE A 34 5.12 -21.47 -4.23
C ILE A 34 6.37 -22.18 -3.74
N PRO A 35 7.55 -21.85 -4.29
CA PRO A 35 8.81 -22.34 -3.75
C PRO A 35 8.95 -21.91 -2.29
N ASN A 36 9.14 -22.87 -1.37
CA ASN A 36 9.25 -22.60 0.06
C ASN A 36 10.47 -21.73 0.43
N ASN A 37 11.42 -21.54 -0.50
CA ASN A 37 12.61 -20.72 -0.32
C ASN A 37 12.40 -19.23 -0.64
N SER A 38 11.17 -18.79 -0.96
CA SER A 38 10.87 -17.39 -1.27
C SER A 38 9.89 -16.79 -0.27
N PRO A 39 10.39 -16.23 0.86
CA PRO A 39 9.52 -15.67 1.90
C PRO A 39 8.60 -14.57 1.36
N ALA A 40 9.07 -13.74 0.43
CA ALA A 40 8.25 -12.70 -0.21
C ALA A 40 7.05 -13.26 -0.96
N LEU A 41 7.19 -14.37 -1.69
CA LEU A 41 6.09 -14.99 -2.42
C LEU A 41 5.07 -15.63 -1.46
N VAL A 42 5.55 -16.26 -0.38
CA VAL A 42 4.70 -16.83 0.68
C VAL A 42 3.90 -15.72 1.36
N VAL A 43 4.54 -14.64 1.79
CA VAL A 43 3.88 -13.46 2.39
C VAL A 43 2.83 -12.88 1.45
N ARG A 44 3.16 -12.72 0.16
CA ARG A 44 2.22 -12.23 -0.88
C ARG A 44 1.00 -13.14 -1.02
N GLN A 45 1.17 -14.46 -0.97
CA GLN A 45 0.07 -15.41 -1.05
C GLN A 45 -0.83 -15.32 0.17
N LEU A 46 -0.24 -15.36 1.37
CA LEU A 46 -0.96 -15.26 2.64
C LEU A 46 -1.73 -13.96 2.75
N PHE A 47 -1.14 -12.83 2.34
CA PHE A 47 -1.82 -11.55 2.28
C PHE A 47 -3.05 -11.60 1.37
N LYS A 48 -2.93 -12.15 0.15
CA LYS A 48 -4.08 -12.28 -0.76
C LYS A 48 -5.19 -13.15 -0.19
N LEU A 49 -4.82 -14.26 0.47
CA LEU A 49 -5.79 -15.13 1.15
C LEU A 49 -6.49 -14.39 2.29
N ALA A 50 -5.75 -13.60 3.07
CA ALA A 50 -6.30 -12.81 4.16
C ALA A 50 -7.26 -11.73 3.65
N PHE A 51 -6.83 -10.94 2.68
CA PHE A 51 -7.60 -9.84 2.10
C PHE A 51 -8.90 -10.33 1.44
N LEU A 52 -8.85 -11.41 0.66
CA LEU A 52 -10.08 -11.97 0.05
C LEU A 52 -11.01 -12.60 1.09
N SER A 53 -10.48 -13.18 2.16
CA SER A 53 -11.31 -13.64 3.29
C SER A 53 -12.01 -12.47 3.98
N GLU A 54 -11.35 -11.32 4.11
CA GLU A 54 -11.93 -10.11 4.68
C GLU A 54 -13.05 -9.52 3.81
N LEU A 55 -12.83 -9.42 2.49
CA LEU A 55 -13.87 -9.01 1.54
C LEU A 55 -15.09 -9.94 1.55
N ARG A 56 -14.88 -11.19 1.97
CA ARG A 56 -15.92 -12.20 2.15
C ARG A 56 -16.57 -12.16 3.54
N GLN A 57 -16.15 -11.26 4.42
CA GLN A 57 -16.58 -11.18 5.83
C GLN A 57 -16.20 -12.41 6.68
N ASP A 58 -15.25 -13.22 6.23
CA ASP A 58 -14.65 -14.33 6.97
C ASP A 58 -13.44 -13.82 7.77
N THR A 59 -13.75 -13.03 8.80
CA THR A 59 -12.78 -12.22 9.55
C THR A 59 -11.80 -13.07 10.37
N HIS A 60 -12.20 -14.26 10.83
CA HIS A 60 -11.31 -15.19 11.53
C HIS A 60 -10.27 -15.81 10.59
N THR A 61 -10.68 -16.22 9.38
CA THR A 61 -9.72 -16.73 8.38
C THR A 61 -8.78 -15.62 7.91
N ALA A 62 -9.30 -14.41 7.74
CA ALA A 62 -8.48 -13.23 7.42
C ALA A 62 -7.40 -13.00 8.49
N TYR A 63 -7.82 -12.92 9.77
CA TYR A 63 -6.92 -12.74 10.91
C TYR A 63 -5.82 -13.80 10.95
N ARG A 64 -6.18 -15.08 10.80
CA ARG A 64 -5.20 -16.18 10.80
C ARG A 64 -4.17 -16.02 9.68
N ASN A 65 -4.60 -15.72 8.45
CA ASN A 65 -3.68 -15.59 7.32
C ASN A 65 -2.79 -14.33 7.42
N TYR A 66 -3.31 -13.20 7.92
CA TYR A 66 -2.48 -12.03 8.20
C TYR A 66 -1.42 -12.33 9.27
N ARG A 67 -1.79 -13.05 10.34
CA ARG A 67 -0.82 -13.49 11.35
C ARG A 67 0.24 -14.41 10.77
N LEU A 68 -0.14 -15.39 9.95
CA LEU A 68 0.85 -16.25 9.29
C LEU A 68 1.81 -15.43 8.41
N ALA A 69 1.30 -14.46 7.64
CA ALA A 69 2.14 -13.58 6.82
C ALA A 69 3.11 -12.75 7.68
N TYR A 70 2.63 -12.25 8.82
CA TYR A 70 3.44 -11.48 9.76
C TYR A 70 4.55 -12.33 10.39
N GLU A 71 4.23 -13.54 10.85
CA GLU A 71 5.21 -14.48 11.41
C GLU A 71 6.26 -14.87 10.36
N GLN A 72 5.86 -15.10 9.10
CA GLN A 72 6.80 -15.34 8.01
C GLN A 72 7.77 -14.17 7.80
N CYS A 73 7.31 -12.93 7.91
CA CYS A 73 8.20 -11.77 7.85
C CYS A 73 9.17 -11.74 9.04
N LYS A 74 8.65 -11.97 10.25
CA LYS A 74 9.43 -11.97 11.48
C LYS A 74 10.54 -13.02 11.48
N ASP A 75 10.23 -14.23 11.05
CA ASP A 75 11.17 -15.36 11.07
C ASP A 75 12.33 -15.19 10.06
N HIS A 76 12.19 -14.28 9.10
CA HIS A 76 13.17 -14.03 8.03
C HIS A 76 13.81 -12.64 8.10
N ILE A 77 13.64 -11.88 9.20
CA ILE A 77 14.20 -10.52 9.34
C ILE A 77 15.71 -10.47 9.04
N GLU A 78 16.47 -11.44 9.55
CA GLU A 78 17.94 -11.49 9.38
C GLU A 78 18.37 -11.70 7.92
N SER A 79 17.46 -12.20 7.07
CA SER A 79 17.72 -12.43 5.65
C SER A 79 17.40 -11.23 4.76
N TRP A 80 16.84 -10.16 5.33
CA TRP A 80 16.48 -8.96 4.57
C TRP A 80 17.72 -8.20 4.13
N ASP A 81 17.75 -7.87 2.83
CA ASP A 81 18.77 -6.97 2.29
C ASP A 81 18.64 -5.59 2.97
N PRO A 82 19.75 -4.98 3.43
CA PRO A 82 19.73 -3.63 4.01
C PRO A 82 19.06 -2.56 3.13
N TYR A 83 19.05 -2.73 1.80
CA TYR A 83 18.37 -1.82 0.87
C TYR A 83 16.85 -2.04 0.83
N ASP A 84 16.37 -3.26 1.03
CA ASP A 84 14.94 -3.64 0.95
C ASP A 84 14.18 -3.51 2.28
N ILE A 85 14.89 -3.18 3.37
CA ILE A 85 14.35 -3.18 4.73
C ILE A 85 13.18 -2.21 4.91
N PHE A 86 13.15 -1.11 4.15
CA PHE A 86 12.09 -0.09 4.25
C PHE A 86 10.78 -0.59 3.61
N GLU A 87 10.89 -1.29 2.49
CA GLU A 87 9.79 -1.99 1.82
C GLU A 87 9.24 -3.08 2.72
N TRP A 88 10.11 -3.89 3.31
CA TRP A 88 9.72 -4.91 4.27
C TRP A 88 9.02 -4.33 5.50
N ARG A 89 9.56 -3.26 6.10
CA ARG A 89 8.93 -2.53 7.21
C ARG A 89 7.55 -2.00 6.85
N SER A 90 7.38 -1.50 5.63
CA SER A 90 6.07 -1.04 5.13
C SER A 90 5.08 -2.20 5.04
N VAL A 91 5.52 -3.37 4.53
CA VAL A 91 4.70 -4.58 4.45
C VAL A 91 4.31 -5.07 5.85
N VAL A 92 5.25 -5.21 6.79
CA VAL A 92 4.93 -5.67 8.15
C VAL A 92 4.11 -4.66 8.95
N GLY A 93 4.29 -3.37 8.69
CA GLY A 93 3.45 -2.31 9.27
C GLY A 93 2.00 -2.45 8.83
N LEU A 94 1.76 -2.67 7.53
CA LEU A 94 0.43 -2.94 7.01
C LEU A 94 -0.18 -4.22 7.61
N LEU A 95 0.58 -5.32 7.64
CA LEU A 95 0.13 -6.57 8.26
C LEU A 95 -0.25 -6.36 9.73
N ASN A 96 0.58 -5.65 10.49
CA ASN A 96 0.33 -5.34 11.89
C ASN A 96 -0.94 -4.50 12.06
N TYR A 97 -1.14 -3.48 11.23
CA TYR A 97 -2.37 -2.69 11.21
C TYR A 97 -3.61 -3.59 11.02
N LYS A 98 -3.60 -4.46 10.00
CA LYS A 98 -4.74 -5.37 9.72
C LYS A 98 -5.01 -6.34 10.87
N ILE A 99 -3.96 -6.86 11.52
CA ILE A 99 -4.09 -7.73 12.70
C ILE A 99 -4.74 -6.97 13.85
N CYS A 100 -4.27 -5.76 14.17
CA CYS A 100 -4.83 -4.94 15.24
C CYS A 100 -6.28 -4.53 14.94
N GLU A 101 -6.58 -4.10 13.71
CA GLU A 101 -7.94 -3.76 13.25
C GLU A 101 -8.91 -4.94 13.45
N LEU A 102 -8.51 -6.15 13.05
CA LEU A 102 -9.32 -7.35 13.25
C LEU A 102 -9.44 -7.73 14.73
N CYS A 103 -8.38 -7.57 15.53
CA CYS A 103 -8.47 -7.73 16.97
C CYS A 103 -9.53 -6.80 17.58
N PHE A 104 -9.55 -5.51 17.20
CA PHE A 104 -10.59 -4.58 17.66
C PHE A 104 -11.98 -5.02 17.21
N LEU A 105 -12.14 -5.45 15.95
CA LEU A 105 -13.40 -5.98 15.43
C LEU A 105 -13.89 -7.21 16.23
N HIS A 106 -12.97 -8.02 16.73
CA HIS A 106 -13.23 -9.22 17.54
C HIS A 106 -13.31 -8.93 19.05
N ASN A 107 -13.35 -7.66 19.47
CA ASN A 107 -13.32 -7.25 20.88
C ASN A 107 -12.08 -7.73 21.67
N MET A 108 -10.95 -7.92 20.99
CA MET A 108 -9.65 -8.34 21.53
C MET A 108 -8.67 -7.14 21.62
N ALA A 109 -9.07 -6.06 22.29
CA ALA A 109 -8.29 -4.81 22.31
C ALA A 109 -6.94 -4.97 23.02
N VAL A 110 -6.86 -5.80 24.07
CA VAL A 110 -5.62 -6.04 24.82
C VAL A 110 -4.60 -6.77 23.92
N GLU A 111 -5.06 -7.72 23.12
CA GLU A 111 -4.27 -8.44 22.13
C GLU A 111 -3.74 -7.49 21.06
N ALA A 112 -4.54 -6.54 20.59
CA ALA A 112 -4.10 -5.51 19.65
C ALA A 112 -2.97 -4.64 20.23
N ILE A 113 -3.12 -4.20 21.48
CA ILE A 113 -2.09 -3.41 22.19
C ILE A 113 -0.78 -4.21 22.33
N ASN A 114 -0.88 -5.47 22.75
CA ASN A 114 0.28 -6.34 22.90
C ASN A 114 0.94 -6.63 21.56
N GLN A 115 0.16 -6.82 20.50
CA GLN A 115 0.64 -7.00 19.14
C GLN A 115 1.42 -5.76 18.66
N MET A 116 0.90 -4.55 18.88
CA MET A 116 1.60 -3.31 18.51
C MET A 116 2.93 -3.15 19.27
N ARG A 117 2.94 -3.39 20.59
CA ARG A 117 4.17 -3.33 21.39
C ARG A 117 5.21 -4.33 20.89
N ARG A 118 4.78 -5.55 20.56
CA ARG A 118 5.65 -6.58 20.00
C ARG A 118 6.20 -6.17 18.63
N HIS A 119 5.36 -5.58 17.77
CA HIS A 119 5.77 -5.10 16.46
C HIS A 119 6.89 -4.04 16.54
N GLN A 120 6.73 -3.06 17.43
CA GLN A 120 7.75 -2.06 17.71
C GLN A 120 9.06 -2.70 18.19
N ALA A 121 8.97 -3.59 19.18
CA ALA A 121 10.13 -4.27 19.74
C ALA A 121 10.88 -5.15 18.73
N VAL A 122 10.18 -5.73 17.75
CA VAL A 122 10.78 -6.66 16.78
C VAL A 122 11.35 -5.94 15.56
N PHE A 123 10.60 -5.05 14.92
CA PHE A 123 10.99 -4.50 13.61
C PHE A 123 11.70 -3.14 13.66
N PHE A 124 11.68 -2.47 14.81
CA PHE A 124 12.25 -1.13 14.98
C PHE A 124 13.37 -1.06 16.02
N SER A 125 13.72 -2.17 16.67
CA SER A 125 14.92 -2.28 17.52
C SER A 125 16.18 -2.69 16.73
N GLY A 126 16.00 -3.17 15.50
CA GLY A 126 17.08 -3.61 14.62
C GLY A 126 17.77 -2.47 13.84
N PRO A 127 18.69 -2.81 12.93
CA PRO A 127 19.45 -1.82 12.16
C PRO A 127 18.53 -0.88 11.34
N ALA A 128 18.99 0.36 11.15
CA ALA A 128 18.20 1.41 10.51
C ALA A 128 17.95 1.16 9.01
N GLY A 129 18.74 0.30 8.37
CA GLY A 129 18.75 0.08 6.92
C GLY A 129 19.81 0.89 6.20
N VAL A 130 19.98 0.64 4.91
CA VAL A 130 20.84 1.45 4.03
C VAL A 130 19.95 2.24 3.10
N TYR A 131 19.99 3.56 3.27
CA TYR A 131 19.22 4.46 2.44
C TYR A 131 20.01 4.82 1.16
N PRO A 132 19.42 4.84 -0.05
CA PRO A 132 20.17 4.94 -1.31
C PRO A 132 21.17 6.11 -1.38
N THR A 133 20.76 7.30 -0.94
CA THR A 133 21.67 8.46 -0.80
C THR A 133 21.23 9.38 0.35
N PRO A 134 22.16 10.08 1.03
CA PRO A 134 21.80 11.07 2.05
C PRO A 134 20.88 12.19 1.52
N GLN A 135 21.04 12.56 0.24
CA GLN A 135 20.24 13.58 -0.41
C GLN A 135 18.78 13.13 -0.56
N LEU A 136 18.54 11.89 -0.99
CA LEU A 136 17.20 11.32 -1.06
C LEU A 136 16.59 11.18 0.35
N ALA A 137 17.37 10.78 1.36
CA ALA A 137 16.89 10.67 2.73
C ALA A 137 16.39 12.01 3.27
N HIS A 138 17.16 13.08 2.98
CA HIS A 138 16.79 14.44 3.35
C HIS A 138 15.48 14.89 2.66
N ILE A 139 15.34 14.60 1.35
CA ILE A 139 14.13 14.90 0.58
C ILE A 139 12.90 14.21 1.18
N GLU A 140 12.99 12.90 1.45
CA GLU A 140 11.86 12.15 2.03
C GLU A 140 11.49 12.61 3.44
N LEU A 141 12.48 12.91 4.29
CA LEU A 141 12.23 13.45 5.62
C LEU A 141 11.49 14.79 5.56
N GLN A 142 11.88 15.68 4.65
CA GLN A 142 11.21 16.97 4.47
C GLN A 142 9.78 16.80 3.94
N LEU A 143 9.54 15.86 3.02
CA LEU A 143 8.21 15.51 2.54
C LEU A 143 7.32 14.97 3.67
N TRP A 144 7.87 14.10 4.51
CA TRP A 144 7.18 13.60 5.69
C TRP A 144 6.79 14.73 6.65
N ASN A 145 7.73 15.61 6.98
CA ASN A 145 7.48 16.75 7.87
C ASN A 145 6.41 17.71 7.29
N ALA A 146 6.41 17.93 5.97
CA ALA A 146 5.40 18.74 5.30
C ALA A 146 4.00 18.14 5.43
N LYS A 147 3.90 16.80 5.39
CA LYS A 147 2.63 16.07 5.54
C LYS A 147 2.11 16.06 6.97
N GLU A 148 2.97 16.01 7.97
CA GLU A 148 2.57 15.98 9.39
C GLU A 148 2.32 17.38 9.97
N ALA A 149 2.86 18.45 9.34
CA ALA A 149 2.67 19.84 9.76
C ALA A 149 1.20 20.28 9.98
N PRO A 150 0.20 19.84 9.18
CA PRO A 150 -1.21 20.18 9.39
C PRO A 150 -1.88 19.48 10.59
N LEU A 151 -1.29 18.41 11.13
CA LEU A 151 -1.87 17.65 12.24
C LEU A 151 -1.54 18.24 13.63
N ALA A 152 -0.62 19.20 13.69
CA ALA A 152 -0.15 19.77 14.94
C ALA A 152 -0.81 21.14 15.25
N THR A 153 -1.97 21.15 15.91
CA THR A 153 -2.59 22.29 16.66
C THR A 153 -3.37 23.39 15.90
N LEU A 154 -3.84 24.40 16.66
CA LEU A 154 -5.15 25.09 16.60
C LEU A 154 -5.36 26.15 15.49
N ASN A 155 -4.36 26.48 14.65
CA ASN A 155 -4.42 27.63 13.74
C ASN A 155 -4.14 27.25 12.27
N PRO A 156 -5.17 26.93 11.46
CA PRO A 156 -5.00 26.34 10.11
C PRO A 156 -4.08 27.11 9.16
N GLY A 157 -4.06 28.45 9.20
CA GLY A 157 -3.30 29.28 8.25
C GLY A 157 -1.78 29.18 8.39
N THR A 158 -1.26 29.08 9.61
CA THR A 158 0.19 28.99 9.85
C THR A 158 0.77 27.62 9.47
N HIS A 159 -0.04 26.57 9.52
CA HIS A 159 0.39 25.22 9.14
C HIS A 159 0.46 25.04 7.62
N LEU A 160 -0.48 25.64 6.89
CA LEU A 160 -0.45 25.63 5.43
C LEU A 160 0.77 26.37 4.90
N ASP A 161 1.12 27.51 5.49
CA ASP A 161 2.33 28.26 5.13
C ASP A 161 3.61 27.47 5.46
N LEU A 162 3.68 26.85 6.64
CA LEU A 162 4.79 25.97 7.00
C LEU A 162 4.92 24.78 6.03
N ALA A 163 3.82 24.09 5.73
CA ALA A 163 3.81 22.98 4.78
C ALA A 163 4.24 23.43 3.38
N ALA A 164 3.72 24.56 2.88
CA ALA A 164 4.11 25.16 1.61
C ALA A 164 5.60 25.51 1.57
N SER A 165 6.14 26.05 2.66
CA SER A 165 7.57 26.37 2.78
C SER A 165 8.44 25.11 2.69
N LEU A 166 8.02 24.02 3.33
CA LEU A 166 8.70 22.73 3.31
C LEU A 166 8.63 22.10 1.92
N TYR A 167 7.46 22.10 1.26
CA TYR A 167 7.31 21.63 -0.12
C TYR A 167 8.17 22.45 -1.10
N SER A 168 8.24 23.77 -0.92
CA SER A 168 9.11 24.64 -1.72
C SER A 168 10.60 24.28 -1.55
N ALA A 169 11.04 24.02 -0.31
CA ALA A 169 12.40 23.58 -0.03
C ALA A 169 12.71 22.21 -0.66
N VAL A 170 11.77 21.26 -0.58
CA VAL A 170 11.87 19.96 -1.23
C VAL A 170 12.00 20.09 -2.75
N ASN A 171 11.20 20.93 -3.38
CA ASN A 171 11.28 21.12 -4.83
C ASN A 171 12.66 21.64 -5.26
N LYS A 172 13.27 22.52 -4.47
CA LYS A 172 14.63 22.99 -4.71
C LYS A 172 15.67 21.87 -4.58
N SER A 173 15.57 21.02 -3.56
CA SER A 173 16.51 19.89 -3.37
C SER A 173 16.35 18.82 -4.45
N ILE A 174 15.12 18.52 -4.90
CA ILE A 174 14.86 17.63 -6.05
C ILE A 174 15.48 18.20 -7.34
N LEU A 175 15.27 19.49 -7.62
CA LEU A 175 15.85 20.14 -8.80
C LEU A 175 17.38 20.12 -8.77
N ALA A 176 17.98 20.35 -7.60
CA ALA A 176 19.43 20.23 -7.43
C ALA A 176 19.92 18.80 -7.71
N LEU A 177 19.24 17.79 -7.17
CA LEU A 177 19.58 16.38 -7.38
C LEU A 177 19.50 15.96 -8.86
N LYS A 178 18.46 16.43 -9.57
CA LYS A 178 18.30 16.19 -11.02
C LYS A 178 19.41 16.84 -11.84
N LYS A 179 19.90 18.01 -11.44
CA LYS A 179 21.02 18.69 -12.10
C LYS A 179 22.35 17.96 -11.88
N THR A 180 22.57 17.42 -10.69
CA THR A 180 23.82 16.69 -10.36
C THR A 180 23.86 15.28 -10.96
N ASN A 181 22.69 14.67 -11.20
CA ASN A 181 22.55 13.37 -11.85
C ASN A 181 21.72 13.52 -13.13
N PRO A 182 22.27 14.14 -14.19
CA PRO A 182 21.58 14.19 -15.47
C PRO A 182 21.30 12.75 -15.93
N LEU A 183 20.09 12.50 -16.44
CA LEU A 183 19.73 11.22 -17.06
C LEU A 183 20.64 11.00 -18.28
N THR A 184 21.78 10.33 -18.06
CA THR A 184 22.77 10.02 -19.08
C THR A 184 22.49 8.71 -19.78
N GLN A 185 21.59 7.89 -19.23
CA GLN A 185 21.19 6.66 -19.87
C GLN A 185 20.17 6.96 -20.97
N PRO A 186 20.45 6.57 -22.23
CA PRO A 186 19.45 6.65 -23.28
C PRO A 186 18.25 5.78 -22.90
N TYR A 187 17.07 6.17 -23.36
CA TYR A 187 15.84 5.42 -23.14
C TYR A 187 16.05 3.94 -23.55
N PRO A 188 15.67 2.96 -22.71
CA PRO A 188 15.94 1.56 -23.02
C PRO A 188 15.24 1.13 -24.30
N ASN A 189 15.93 0.33 -25.14
CA ASN A 189 15.39 -0.24 -26.37
C ASN A 189 15.55 -1.78 -26.32
N PRO A 190 14.46 -2.57 -26.40
CA PRO A 190 13.07 -2.15 -26.61
C PRO A 190 12.50 -1.39 -25.41
N ASP A 191 11.54 -0.51 -25.72
CA ASP A 191 10.80 0.25 -24.72
C ASP A 191 10.24 -0.71 -23.64
N PRO A 192 10.57 -0.55 -22.35
CA PRO A 192 10.06 -1.41 -21.27
C PRO A 192 8.54 -1.27 -21.08
N MET A 193 7.94 -0.20 -21.61
CA MET A 193 6.51 0.07 -21.69
C MET A 193 5.92 -0.34 -23.05
N ALA A 194 6.66 -0.99 -23.96
CA ALA A 194 6.15 -1.44 -25.25
C ALA A 194 4.89 -2.31 -25.11
N ALA A 195 4.79 -3.07 -24.01
CA ALA A 195 3.65 -3.93 -23.70
C ALA A 195 2.65 -3.29 -22.72
N ILE A 196 2.63 -1.96 -22.54
CA ILE A 196 1.75 -1.29 -21.57
C ILE A 196 0.26 -1.61 -21.80
N HIS A 197 -0.12 -1.85 -23.05
CA HIS A 197 -1.47 -2.26 -23.44
C HIS A 197 -1.84 -3.67 -22.96
N ASN A 198 -0.84 -4.51 -22.67
CA ASN A 198 -0.99 -5.88 -22.17
C ASN A 198 -0.68 -6.02 -20.68
N THR A 199 -0.19 -4.98 -20.00
CA THR A 199 0.15 -5.03 -18.57
C THR A 199 -0.98 -4.44 -17.73
N VAL A 200 -1.59 -5.26 -16.88
CA VAL A 200 -2.59 -4.81 -15.91
C VAL A 200 -1.86 -4.10 -14.77
N PHE A 201 -1.91 -2.77 -14.75
CA PHE A 201 -1.34 -1.98 -13.65
C PHE A 201 -2.24 -2.07 -12.41
N PHE A 202 -1.68 -2.43 -11.26
CA PHE A 202 -2.42 -2.45 -9.99
C PHE A 202 -2.78 -1.01 -9.61
N GLY A 203 -4.07 -0.66 -9.70
CA GLY A 203 -4.59 0.69 -9.43
C GLY A 203 -5.46 1.26 -10.55
N GLN A 204 -5.39 0.70 -11.76
CA GLN A 204 -6.33 1.02 -12.83
C GLN A 204 -7.67 0.31 -12.58
N ARG A 205 -8.78 1.04 -12.65
CA ARG A 205 -10.12 0.46 -12.44
C ARG A 205 -10.43 -0.48 -13.62
N PRO A 206 -10.78 -1.77 -13.41
CA PRO A 206 -10.88 -2.78 -14.47
C PRO A 206 -11.86 -2.48 -15.63
N TRP A 207 -12.78 -1.52 -15.47
CA TRP A 207 -13.73 -1.12 -16.51
C TRP A 207 -13.24 0.05 -17.38
N ARG A 208 -11.99 0.49 -17.18
CA ARG A 208 -11.30 1.51 -17.99
C ARG A 208 -10.26 0.87 -18.92
N ILE A 209 -10.52 -0.36 -19.38
CA ILE A 209 -9.71 -1.00 -20.42
C ILE A 209 -10.18 -0.42 -21.76
N GLY A 210 -9.32 0.31 -22.48
CA GLY A 210 -9.60 0.80 -23.83
C GLY A 210 -10.17 2.22 -23.95
N TYR A 211 -9.83 3.15 -23.05
CA TYR A 211 -10.14 4.58 -23.25
C TYR A 211 -8.89 5.31 -23.78
N ASP A 212 -8.80 5.46 -25.10
CA ASP A 212 -7.68 6.09 -25.82
C ASP A 212 -7.78 7.63 -25.93
N GLY A 213 -8.59 8.26 -25.08
CA GLY A 213 -8.71 9.72 -25.04
C GLY A 213 -7.76 10.32 -24.01
N LEU A 214 -6.81 11.16 -24.45
CA LEU A 214 -6.23 12.17 -23.56
C LEU A 214 -7.37 12.96 -22.92
N ALA A 215 -7.22 13.32 -21.65
CA ALA A 215 -8.17 14.24 -21.04
C ALA A 215 -8.16 15.53 -21.89
N PRO A 216 -9.33 16.09 -22.23
CA PRO A 216 -9.36 17.31 -23.04
C PRO A 216 -8.53 18.39 -22.34
N ALA A 217 -7.87 19.24 -23.12
CA ALA A 217 -6.83 20.15 -22.62
C ALA A 217 -7.29 21.04 -21.44
N ASN A 218 -8.60 21.31 -21.33
CA ASN A 218 -9.18 22.00 -20.19
C ASN A 218 -9.11 21.19 -18.89
N VAL A 219 -9.34 19.88 -18.94
CA VAL A 219 -9.27 18.98 -17.77
C VAL A 219 -7.82 18.80 -17.31
N GLU A 220 -6.87 18.74 -18.24
CA GLU A 220 -5.44 18.72 -17.88
C GLU A 220 -4.97 20.07 -17.31
N ALA A 221 -5.44 21.20 -17.88
CA ALA A 221 -5.15 22.53 -17.34
C ALA A 221 -5.74 22.72 -15.93
N ASP A 222 -6.98 22.26 -15.71
CA ASP A 222 -7.64 22.31 -14.40
C ASP A 222 -6.92 21.41 -13.38
N ALA A 223 -6.39 20.26 -13.81
CA ALA A 223 -5.58 19.39 -12.96
C ALA A 223 -4.23 20.02 -12.59
N VAL A 224 -3.60 20.76 -13.51
CA VAL A 224 -2.36 21.52 -13.24
C VAL A 224 -2.65 22.69 -12.28
N ILE A 225 -3.77 23.39 -12.44
CA ILE A 225 -4.20 24.48 -11.54
C ILE A 225 -4.54 23.93 -10.15
N ALA A 226 -5.12 22.74 -10.06
CA ALA A 226 -5.46 22.11 -8.77
C ALA A 226 -4.23 21.61 -7.98
N ILE A 227 -3.06 21.51 -8.63
CA ILE A 227 -1.80 21.05 -8.04
C ILE A 227 -0.88 22.22 -7.63
N LEU A 228 -1.10 23.42 -8.18
CA LEU A 228 -0.40 24.66 -7.80
C LEU A 228 -1.10 25.37 -6.64
#